data_AF-A0A1R4IVE4-F1
#
_entry.id   AF-A0A1R4IVE4-F1
#
_cell.length_a   1.000
_cell.length_b   1.000
_cell.length_c   1.000
_cell.angle_alpha   90.00
_cell.angle_beta   90.00
_cell.angle_gamma   90.00
#
_symmetry.space_group_name_H-M   'P 1'
#
loop_
_entity.id
_entity.type
_entity.pdbx_description
1 polymer ?
#
loop_
_entity_poly.entity_id
_entity_poly.type
_entity_poly.pdbx_seq_one_letter_code
_entity_poly.pdbx_strand_id
1 'polypeptide(L)'
;MFNHLVFEIKKILKDKLYIVILAITVALFLIPLIAIPDMQSDMDETAALETEIFLAEEGIREMEQANVDLAVKDETERLDLLKSLLQENEGNDSSKKLEAKLAYEEKVLEQMEAGSRVGIPIVEQRKIVAELGYLVDNDLPSLETFSNSTPGVNYISSIFQGFFPFIMILILPVVICSNIFSAEKNKETKVFLNMTPLPHRVFASSKMIVSVGYSIIVFFVAMIISFIAATVKNGPGMWNYPIPRSEDGIHVDIITTFEFLVKVSILLLLIIVFISFLSLLVSRFTDNVFINLFVLLIIIIIPSTPVFSPDSALASFGHYIPLTYFDISKVLTYGNEYMPRLNQQVNFMNGVISLSIFSVIGAIISGIIIKVKKRL
;
A
#
# COMPACT_ATOMS: atom_id res chain seq x y z
N MET A 1 34.58 -10.29 -10.00
CA MET A 1 33.22 -9.88 -9.60
C MET A 1 33.19 -8.45 -9.08
N PHE A 2 33.96 -8.10 -8.03
CA PHE A 2 34.00 -6.76 -7.44
C PHE A 2 34.26 -5.62 -8.44
N ASN A 3 35.30 -5.74 -9.29
CA ASN A 3 35.62 -4.70 -10.28
C ASN A 3 34.48 -4.46 -11.29
N HIS A 4 33.72 -5.51 -11.64
CA HIS A 4 32.57 -5.38 -12.53
C HIS A 4 31.37 -4.73 -11.82
N LEU A 5 31.16 -5.05 -10.55
CA LEU A 5 30.14 -4.39 -9.72
C LEU A 5 30.39 -2.89 -9.63
N VAL A 6 31.63 -2.48 -9.35
CA VAL A 6 32.02 -1.05 -9.29
C VAL A 6 31.81 -0.36 -10.64
N PHE A 7 32.08 -1.06 -11.76
CA PHE A 7 31.82 -0.55 -13.09
C PHE A 7 30.33 -0.25 -13.32
N GLU A 8 29.44 -1.19 -12.98
CA GLU A 8 27.99 -1.02 -13.11
C GLU A 8 27.46 0.11 -12.22
N ILE A 9 27.94 0.22 -10.98
CA ILE A 9 27.58 1.34 -10.08
C ILE A 9 27.97 2.69 -10.70
N LYS A 10 29.20 2.81 -11.22
CA LYS A 10 29.67 4.05 -11.87
C LYS A 10 28.84 4.41 -13.10
N LYS A 11 28.35 3.42 -13.84
CA LYS A 11 27.49 3.62 -15.01
C LYS A 11 26.15 4.22 -14.60
N ILE A 12 25.52 3.71 -13.54
CA ILE A 12 24.28 4.27 -13.00
C ILE A 12 24.48 5.71 -12.53
N LEU A 13 25.52 5.98 -11.74
CA LEU A 13 25.76 7.32 -11.19
C LEU A 13 26.04 8.39 -12.26
N LYS A 14 26.53 7.98 -13.44
CA LYS A 14 26.81 8.90 -14.56
C LYS A 14 25.62 9.11 -15.49
N ASP A 15 24.63 8.22 -15.46
CA ASP A 15 23.50 8.26 -16.38
C ASP A 15 22.37 9.11 -15.77
N LYS A 16 22.04 10.21 -16.45
CA LYS A 16 21.04 11.19 -16.01
C LYS A 16 19.67 10.57 -15.78
N LEU A 17 19.35 9.47 -16.47
CA LEU A 17 18.07 8.79 -16.30
C LEU A 17 17.84 8.38 -14.84
N TYR A 18 18.85 7.86 -14.15
CA TYR A 18 18.70 7.36 -12.79
C TYR A 18 18.51 8.49 -11.77
N ILE A 19 19.13 9.65 -12.02
CA ILE A 19 18.90 10.88 -11.24
C ILE A 19 17.46 11.36 -11.44
N VAL A 20 16.96 11.34 -12.69
CA VAL A 20 15.56 11.69 -12.99
C VAL A 20 14.59 10.73 -12.32
N ILE A 21 14.85 9.42 -12.35
CA ILE A 21 14.02 8.41 -11.66
C ILE A 21 13.98 8.68 -10.15
N LEU A 22 15.12 8.98 -9.53
CA LEU A 22 15.17 9.33 -8.11
C LEU A 22 14.33 10.58 -7.83
N ALA A 23 14.50 11.64 -8.62
CA ALA A 23 13.76 12.89 -8.44
C ALA A 23 12.24 12.70 -8.61
N ILE A 24 11.80 11.91 -9.60
CA ILE A 24 10.39 11.57 -9.80
C ILE A 24 9.84 10.77 -8.60
N THR A 25 10.63 9.83 -8.07
CA THR A 25 10.20 9.02 -6.91
C THR A 25 10.04 9.89 -5.67
N VAL A 26 10.99 10.80 -5.42
CA VAL A 26 10.93 11.76 -4.32
C VAL A 26 9.71 12.68 -4.49
N ALA A 27 9.48 13.20 -5.70
CA ALA A 27 8.31 14.02 -5.99
C ALA A 27 6.99 13.26 -5.75
N LEU A 28 6.90 11.99 -6.19
CA LEU A 28 5.74 11.14 -5.96
C LEU A 28 5.43 11.03 -4.46
N PHE A 29 6.43 10.77 -3.63
CA PHE A 29 6.28 10.66 -2.19
C PHE A 29 6.07 12.00 -1.47
N LEU A 30 6.24 13.15 -2.13
CA LEU A 30 6.00 14.48 -1.56
C LEU A 30 4.68 15.10 -2.00
N ILE A 31 4.11 14.67 -3.13
CA ILE A 31 2.82 15.16 -3.65
C ILE A 31 1.72 15.19 -2.57
N PRO A 32 1.46 14.11 -1.80
CA PRO A 32 0.39 14.15 -0.80
C PRO A 32 0.60 15.22 0.29
N LEU A 33 1.86 15.54 0.61
CA LEU A 33 2.18 16.53 1.65
C LEU A 33 1.94 17.98 1.18
N ILE A 34 2.02 18.22 -0.14
CA ILE A 34 1.97 19.56 -0.74
C ILE A 34 0.60 19.84 -1.37
N ALA A 35 0.02 18.85 -2.05
CA ALA A 35 -1.10 19.05 -2.96
C ALA A 35 -2.47 18.78 -2.32
N ILE A 36 -2.51 18.22 -1.12
CA ILE A 36 -3.77 17.85 -0.47
C ILE A 36 -3.99 18.74 0.74
N PRO A 37 -4.83 19.77 0.64
CA PRO A 37 -5.29 20.50 1.82
C PRO A 37 -5.98 19.52 2.78
N ASP A 38 -6.03 19.86 4.07
CA ASP A 38 -6.82 19.11 5.05
C ASP A 38 -8.25 19.02 4.50
N MET A 39 -8.70 17.82 4.12
CA MET A 39 -10.00 17.63 3.46
C MET A 39 -11.16 17.73 4.44
N GLN A 40 -10.88 17.65 5.75
CA GLN A 40 -11.83 17.85 6.82
C GLN A 40 -11.47 19.14 7.55
N SER A 41 -11.99 20.27 7.08
CA SER A 41 -12.05 21.42 7.97
C SER A 41 -13.08 21.11 9.08
N ASP A 42 -12.83 21.52 10.33
CA ASP A 42 -13.82 21.35 11.41
C ASP A 42 -15.21 21.91 11.04
N MET A 43 -15.24 22.92 10.15
CA MET A 43 -16.46 23.49 9.58
C MET A 43 -17.24 22.51 8.69
N ASP A 44 -16.55 21.67 7.91
CA ASP A 44 -17.19 20.66 7.06
C ASP A 44 -17.70 19.46 7.88
N GLU A 45 -16.96 19.04 8.92
CA GLU A 45 -17.41 17.96 9.82
C GLU A 45 -18.65 18.38 10.62
N THR A 46 -18.67 19.60 11.13
CA THR A 46 -19.82 20.16 11.87
C THR A 46 -21.07 20.24 10.97
N ALA A 47 -20.93 20.75 9.74
CA ALA A 47 -22.04 20.82 8.80
C ALA A 47 -22.57 19.43 8.38
N ALA A 48 -21.67 18.44 8.27
CA ALA A 48 -22.06 17.05 8.00
C ALA A 48 -22.87 16.45 9.15
N LEU A 49 -22.43 16.66 10.40
CA LEU A 49 -23.14 16.21 11.60
C LEU A 49 -24.51 16.88 11.74
N GLU A 50 -24.61 18.20 11.51
CA GLU A 50 -25.89 18.92 11.51
C GLU A 50 -26.87 18.36 10.47
N THR A 51 -26.37 18.04 9.28
CA THR A 51 -27.17 17.43 8.21
C THR A 51 -27.64 16.04 8.60
N GLU A 52 -26.77 15.21 9.20
CA GLU A 52 -27.16 13.87 9.64
C GLU A 52 -28.17 13.90 10.79
N ILE A 53 -28.05 14.87 11.72
CA ILE A 53 -29.03 15.11 12.78
C ILE A 53 -30.39 15.46 12.18
N PHE A 54 -30.43 16.38 11.21
CA PHE A 54 -31.66 16.77 10.54
C PHE A 54 -32.36 15.57 9.88
N LEU A 55 -31.60 14.75 9.14
CA LEU A 55 -32.14 13.55 8.49
C LEU A 55 -32.63 12.50 9.49
N ALA A 56 -31.91 12.33 10.61
CA ALA A 56 -32.31 11.42 11.68
C ALA A 56 -33.62 11.88 12.36
N GLU A 57 -33.77 13.18 12.62
CA GLU A 57 -34.99 13.75 13.19
C GLU A 57 -36.20 13.59 12.26
N GLU A 58 -36.02 13.78 10.95
CA GLU A 58 -37.08 13.56 9.96
C GLU A 58 -37.46 12.07 9.89
N GLY A 59 -36.48 11.17 9.85
CA GLY A 59 -36.71 9.73 9.85
C GLY A 59 -37.48 9.25 11.09
N ILE A 60 -37.14 9.75 12.28
CA ILE A 60 -37.87 9.43 13.52
C ILE A 60 -39.34 9.84 13.42
N ARG A 61 -39.64 11.03 12.91
CA ARG A 61 -41.04 11.49 12.73
C ARG A 61 -41.83 10.60 11.79
N GLU A 62 -41.21 10.09 10.72
CA GLU A 62 -41.85 9.13 9.81
C GLU A 62 -42.11 7.78 10.50
N MET A 63 -41.16 7.29 11.29
CA MET A 63 -41.31 6.03 12.05
C MET A 63 -42.38 6.12 13.14
N GLU A 64 -42.49 7.27 13.81
CA GLU A 64 -43.57 7.57 14.77
C GLU A 64 -44.94 7.52 14.08
N GLN A 65 -45.07 8.10 12.88
CA GLN A 65 -46.32 8.03 12.10
C GLN A 65 -46.67 6.60 11.66
N ALA A 66 -45.66 5.76 11.45
CA ALA A 66 -45.82 4.36 11.09
C ALA A 66 -46.03 3.41 12.30
N ASN A 67 -46.05 3.92 13.55
CA ASN A 67 -46.18 3.16 14.80
C ASN A 67 -45.12 2.05 14.97
N VAL A 68 -43.84 2.34 14.69
CA VAL A 68 -42.73 1.38 14.85
C VAL A 68 -41.92 1.70 16.11
N ASP A 69 -42.52 1.51 17.29
CA ASP A 69 -41.99 1.97 18.59
C ASP A 69 -40.54 1.52 18.90
N LEU A 70 -40.18 0.29 18.53
CA LEU A 70 -38.82 -0.24 18.77
C LEU A 70 -37.77 0.46 17.89
N ALA A 71 -38.10 0.76 16.63
CA ALA A 71 -37.20 1.46 15.73
C ALA A 71 -37.06 2.94 16.11
N VAL A 72 -38.16 3.57 16.54
CA VAL A 72 -38.16 4.93 17.09
C VAL A 72 -37.21 5.03 18.28
N LYS A 73 -37.30 4.09 19.23
CA LYS A 73 -36.42 4.10 20.40
C LYS A 73 -34.95 3.95 20.03
N ASP A 74 -34.62 2.97 19.19
CA ASP A 74 -33.24 2.67 18.78
C ASP A 74 -32.60 3.85 18.02
N GLU A 75 -33.35 4.48 17.11
CA GLU A 75 -32.87 5.66 16.38
C GLU A 75 -32.81 6.93 17.24
N THR A 76 -33.67 7.04 18.25
CA THR A 76 -33.57 8.15 19.23
C THR A 76 -32.29 8.04 20.06
N GLU A 77 -31.95 6.83 20.53
CA GLU A 77 -30.68 6.60 21.26
C GLU A 77 -29.47 6.98 20.39
N ARG A 78 -29.50 6.64 19.10
CA ARG A 78 -28.44 7.05 18.16
C ARG A 78 -28.41 8.57 17.95
N LEU A 79 -29.57 9.21 17.79
CA LEU A 79 -29.67 10.66 17.64
C LEU A 79 -29.07 11.40 18.85
N ASP A 80 -29.30 10.90 20.06
CA ASP A 80 -28.74 11.48 21.28
C ASP A 80 -27.21 11.38 21.30
N LEU A 81 -26.64 10.26 20.85
CA LEU A 81 -25.19 10.10 20.69
C LEU A 81 -24.63 11.03 19.61
N LEU A 82 -25.32 11.18 18.49
CA LEU A 82 -24.92 12.07 17.40
C LEU A 82 -24.94 13.55 17.83
N LYS A 83 -25.94 13.97 18.61
CA LYS A 83 -26.01 15.31 19.22
C LYS A 83 -24.89 15.53 20.24
N SER A 84 -24.59 14.52 21.03
CA SER A 84 -23.46 14.56 21.99
C SER A 84 -22.13 14.70 21.25
N LEU A 85 -21.94 13.98 20.14
CA LEU A 85 -20.77 14.11 19.28
C LEU A 85 -20.65 15.52 18.70
N LEU A 86 -21.74 16.11 18.19
CA LEU A 86 -21.74 17.50 17.70
C LEU A 86 -21.30 18.49 18.81
N GLN A 87 -21.85 18.33 20.02
CA GLN A 87 -21.51 19.20 21.15
C GLN A 87 -20.02 19.10 21.53
N GLU A 88 -19.46 17.89 21.58
CA GLU A 88 -18.04 17.70 21.88
C GLU A 88 -17.14 18.11 20.69
N ASN A 89 -17.64 18.09 19.46
CA ASN A 89 -16.94 18.58 18.27
C ASN A 89 -16.76 20.11 18.27
N GLU A 90 -17.72 20.84 18.84
CA GLU A 90 -17.60 22.28 19.10
C GLU A 90 -16.68 22.61 20.30
N GLY A 91 -16.40 21.60 21.13
CA GLY A 91 -15.49 21.68 22.27
C GLY A 91 -14.02 21.61 21.86
N ASN A 92 -13.13 22.09 22.73
CA ASN A 92 -11.67 22.01 22.53
C ASN A 92 -11.04 20.71 23.07
N ASP A 93 -11.83 19.76 23.58
CA ASP A 93 -11.34 18.55 24.24
C ASP A 93 -11.33 17.36 23.26
N SER A 94 -10.17 17.12 22.63
CA SER A 94 -10.01 16.06 21.63
C SER A 94 -10.27 14.66 22.18
N SER A 95 -10.06 14.43 23.48
CA SER A 95 -10.31 13.13 24.11
C SER A 95 -11.80 12.85 24.19
N LYS A 96 -12.60 13.84 24.64
CA LYS A 96 -14.05 13.73 24.67
C LYS A 96 -14.68 13.61 23.29
N LYS A 97 -14.17 14.35 22.29
CA LYS A 97 -14.59 14.19 20.89
C LYS A 97 -14.40 12.73 20.44
N LEU A 98 -13.26 12.13 20.79
CA LEU A 98 -12.95 10.75 20.43
C LEU A 98 -13.86 9.74 21.15
N GLU A 99 -14.09 9.92 22.45
CA GLU A 99 -15.02 9.07 23.23
C GLU A 99 -16.45 9.16 22.72
N ALA A 100 -16.94 10.36 22.41
CA ALA A 100 -18.27 10.57 21.83
C ALA A 100 -18.38 9.92 20.44
N LYS A 101 -17.31 10.01 19.63
CA LYS A 101 -17.25 9.37 18.31
C LYS A 101 -17.25 7.85 18.43
N LEU A 102 -16.49 7.29 19.37
CA LEU A 102 -16.50 5.85 19.65
C LEU A 102 -17.92 5.36 20.02
N ALA A 103 -18.57 6.03 20.97
CA ALA A 103 -19.92 5.65 21.40
C ALA A 103 -20.94 5.71 20.24
N TYR A 104 -20.84 6.74 19.40
CA TYR A 104 -21.66 6.83 18.19
C TYR A 104 -21.42 5.66 17.23
N GLU A 105 -20.16 5.39 16.87
CA GLU A 105 -19.82 4.33 15.90
C GLU A 105 -20.09 2.91 16.43
N GLU A 106 -20.02 2.70 17.76
CA GLU A 106 -20.45 1.47 18.42
C GLU A 106 -21.96 1.24 18.25
N LYS A 107 -22.77 2.30 18.42
CA LYS A 107 -24.22 2.22 18.19
C LYS A 107 -24.53 1.94 16.72
N VAL A 108 -23.81 2.59 15.80
CA VAL A 108 -23.94 2.31 14.36
C VAL A 108 -23.61 0.85 14.06
N LEU A 109 -22.54 0.31 14.65
CA LEU A 109 -22.17 -1.09 14.49
C LEU A 109 -23.25 -2.03 15.04
N GLU A 110 -23.79 -1.76 16.23
CA GLU A 110 -24.89 -2.54 16.84
C GLU A 110 -26.09 -2.62 15.88
N GLN A 111 -26.50 -1.49 15.31
CA GLN A 111 -27.60 -1.42 14.36
C GLN A 111 -27.32 -2.18 13.06
N MET A 112 -26.09 -2.11 12.56
CA MET A 112 -25.68 -2.85 11.36
C MET A 112 -25.67 -4.37 11.61
N GLU A 113 -25.24 -4.80 12.79
CA GLU A 113 -25.26 -6.23 13.18
C GLU A 113 -26.69 -6.73 13.42
N ALA A 114 -27.58 -5.89 13.95
CA ALA A 114 -29.01 -6.16 14.07
C ALA A 114 -29.75 -6.13 12.72
N GLY A 115 -29.12 -5.62 11.66
CA GLY A 115 -29.71 -5.44 10.35
C GLY A 115 -30.73 -4.30 10.26
N SER A 116 -30.79 -3.42 11.27
CA SER A 116 -31.65 -2.23 11.26
C SER A 116 -31.07 -1.10 10.41
N ARG A 117 -29.75 -1.08 10.20
CA ARG A 117 -29.07 -0.09 9.34
C ARG A 117 -28.21 -0.76 8.28
N VAL A 118 -28.26 -0.22 7.07
CA VAL A 118 -27.37 -0.60 5.95
C VAL A 118 -26.43 0.57 5.68
N GLY A 119 -25.13 0.29 5.60
CA GLY A 119 -24.09 1.28 5.36
C GLY A 119 -22.91 0.67 4.63
N ILE A 120 -21.70 1.03 5.05
CA ILE A 120 -20.48 0.37 4.59
C ILE A 120 -20.50 -1.13 4.96
N PRO A 121 -19.63 -1.96 4.38
CA PRO A 121 -19.52 -3.36 4.82
C PRO A 121 -19.26 -3.45 6.33
N ILE A 122 -20.00 -4.32 7.04
CA ILE A 122 -19.93 -4.47 8.51
C ILE A 122 -18.49 -4.63 9.01
N VAL A 123 -17.65 -5.34 8.25
CA VAL A 123 -16.23 -5.54 8.59
C VAL A 123 -15.46 -4.22 8.70
N GLU A 124 -15.76 -3.28 7.81
CA GLU A 124 -15.09 -1.98 7.77
C GLU A 124 -15.61 -1.09 8.90
N GLN A 125 -16.90 -1.17 9.23
CA GLN A 125 -17.45 -0.55 10.45
C GLN A 125 -16.77 -1.10 11.72
N ARG A 126 -16.56 -2.42 11.81
CA ARG A 126 -15.82 -3.03 12.93
C ARG A 126 -14.38 -2.52 13.00
N LYS A 127 -13.74 -2.25 11.86
CA LYS A 127 -12.38 -1.66 11.83
C LYS A 127 -12.36 -0.25 12.40
N ILE A 128 -13.36 0.58 12.05
CA ILE A 128 -13.52 1.95 12.59
C ILE A 128 -13.68 1.89 14.11
N VAL A 129 -14.60 1.08 14.62
CA VAL A 129 -14.83 0.94 16.07
C VAL A 129 -13.59 0.44 16.79
N ALA A 130 -12.90 -0.56 16.24
CA ALA A 130 -11.67 -1.09 16.83
C ALA A 130 -10.54 -0.05 16.85
N GLU A 131 -10.38 0.73 15.78
CA GLU A 131 -9.40 1.82 15.74
C GLU A 131 -9.71 2.87 16.80
N LEU A 132 -10.95 3.37 16.86
CA LEU A 132 -11.38 4.36 17.84
C LEU A 132 -11.22 3.85 19.28
N GLY A 133 -11.63 2.61 19.56
CA GLY A 133 -11.46 1.98 20.87
C GLY A 133 -10.00 1.92 21.29
N TYR A 134 -9.10 1.55 20.37
CA TYR A 134 -7.66 1.54 20.65
C TYR A 134 -7.10 2.94 20.92
N LEU A 135 -7.56 3.95 20.18
CA LEU A 135 -7.14 5.34 20.40
C LEU A 135 -7.57 5.84 21.79
N VAL A 136 -8.81 5.55 22.21
CA VAL A 136 -9.31 5.90 23.56
C VAL A 136 -8.53 5.15 24.64
N ASP A 137 -8.38 3.84 24.50
CA ASP A 137 -7.71 2.99 25.50
C ASP A 137 -6.23 3.36 25.72
N ASN A 138 -5.57 3.93 24.72
CA ASN A 138 -4.15 4.29 24.75
C ASN A 138 -3.90 5.81 24.82
N ASP A 139 -4.94 6.62 25.00
CA ASP A 139 -4.86 8.09 25.04
C ASP A 139 -4.11 8.68 23.82
N LEU A 140 -4.44 8.19 22.63
CA LEU A 140 -3.84 8.61 21.36
C LEU A 140 -4.77 9.59 20.64
N PRO A 141 -4.24 10.67 20.05
CA PRO A 141 -5.05 11.58 19.26
C PRO A 141 -5.50 10.92 17.96
N SER A 142 -6.71 11.23 17.51
CA SER A 142 -7.13 10.90 16.15
C SER A 142 -6.27 11.65 15.15
N LEU A 143 -5.74 10.94 14.15
CA LEU A 143 -5.00 11.54 13.05
C LEU A 143 -5.83 11.46 11.77
N GLU A 144 -5.88 12.56 11.03
CA GLU A 144 -6.38 12.51 9.67
C GLU A 144 -5.46 11.64 8.81
N THR A 145 -6.06 10.64 8.17
CA THR A 145 -5.39 9.80 7.19
C THR A 145 -5.40 10.52 5.84
N PHE A 146 -4.28 10.50 5.12
CA PHE A 146 -4.14 11.11 3.78
C PHE A 146 -4.23 12.65 3.75
N SER A 147 -3.80 13.30 4.83
CA SER A 147 -3.85 14.75 4.97
C SER A 147 -2.45 15.36 4.95
N ASN A 148 -2.34 16.65 4.61
CA ASN A 148 -1.06 17.35 4.72
C ASN A 148 -0.65 17.64 6.16
N SER A 149 -1.56 17.42 7.11
CA SER A 149 -1.34 17.53 8.55
C SER A 149 -0.90 16.21 9.19
N THR A 150 -0.88 15.10 8.44
CA THR A 150 -0.43 13.81 8.96
C THR A 150 1.05 13.86 9.39
N PRO A 151 1.40 13.45 10.63
CA PRO A 151 2.77 13.42 11.15
C PRO A 151 3.70 12.43 10.44
N GLY A 152 5.02 12.61 10.60
CA GLY A 152 6.09 11.91 9.89
C GLY A 152 5.89 10.41 9.61
N VAL A 153 5.91 9.57 10.66
CA VAL A 153 5.80 8.10 10.51
C VAL A 153 4.43 7.69 9.93
N ASN A 154 3.37 8.31 10.44
CA ASN A 154 1.99 8.02 10.03
C ASN A 154 1.79 8.37 8.55
N TYR A 155 2.37 9.49 8.08
CA TYR A 155 2.35 9.92 6.69
C TYR A 155 2.95 8.86 5.75
N ILE A 156 4.10 8.31 6.12
CA ILE A 156 4.71 7.21 5.35
C ILE A 156 3.80 5.99 5.32
N SER A 157 3.16 5.66 6.45
CA SER A 157 2.21 4.56 6.48
C SER A 157 0.99 4.81 5.59
N SER A 158 0.44 6.03 5.57
CA SER A 158 -0.69 6.41 4.73
C SER A 158 -0.35 6.26 3.24
N ILE A 159 0.87 6.63 2.80
CA ILE A 159 1.32 6.40 1.41
C ILE A 159 1.11 4.93 1.01
N PHE A 160 1.45 4.00 1.90
CA PHE A 160 1.35 2.56 1.64
C PHE A 160 -0.01 1.94 1.97
N GLN A 161 -0.90 2.63 2.68
CA GLN A 161 -2.24 2.12 2.99
C GLN A 161 -3.25 2.34 1.86
N GLY A 162 -3.01 3.29 0.94
CA GLY A 162 -3.92 3.45 -0.20
C GLY A 162 -3.78 4.74 -0.99
N PHE A 163 -2.86 5.63 -0.63
CA PHE A 163 -2.77 6.94 -1.27
C PHE A 163 -2.46 6.84 -2.76
N PHE A 164 -1.45 6.02 -3.08
CA PHE A 164 -1.16 5.66 -4.46
C PHE A 164 -1.52 4.20 -4.68
N PRO A 165 -2.14 3.87 -5.84
CA PRO A 165 -2.14 2.50 -6.32
C PRO A 165 -0.71 1.96 -6.33
N PHE A 166 -0.48 0.81 -5.70
CA PHE A 166 0.87 0.20 -5.61
C PHE A 166 1.56 0.06 -6.96
N ILE A 167 0.77 -0.09 -8.03
CA ILE A 167 1.29 -0.13 -9.39
C ILE A 167 2.12 1.10 -9.76
N MET A 168 1.75 2.30 -9.31
CA MET A 168 2.50 3.53 -9.57
C MET A 168 3.88 3.48 -8.92
N ILE A 169 3.96 2.94 -7.70
CA ILE A 169 5.20 2.70 -6.97
C ILE A 169 6.06 1.67 -7.73
N LEU A 170 5.45 0.59 -8.25
CA LEU A 170 6.15 -0.52 -8.93
C LEU A 170 6.65 -0.21 -10.35
N ILE A 171 6.13 0.83 -11.02
CA ILE A 171 6.66 1.26 -12.34
C ILE A 171 8.14 1.62 -12.26
N LEU A 172 8.58 2.22 -11.15
CA LEU A 172 9.96 2.69 -10.96
C LEU A 172 10.99 1.55 -10.97
N PRO A 173 10.86 0.48 -10.15
CA PRO A 173 11.76 -0.67 -10.23
C PRO A 173 11.66 -1.39 -11.58
N VAL A 174 10.50 -1.40 -12.24
CA VAL A 174 10.36 -1.93 -13.61
C VAL A 174 11.23 -1.17 -14.61
N VAL A 175 11.23 0.16 -14.58
CA VAL A 175 12.05 1.01 -15.47
C VAL A 175 13.53 0.80 -15.16
N ILE A 176 13.93 0.81 -13.89
CA ILE A 176 15.31 0.60 -13.44
C ILE A 176 15.82 -0.76 -13.95
N CYS A 177 15.09 -1.84 -13.68
CA CYS A 177 15.49 -3.19 -14.05
C CYS A 177 15.58 -3.35 -15.57
N SER A 178 14.54 -2.92 -16.30
CA SER A 178 14.50 -3.03 -17.77
C SER A 178 15.70 -2.34 -18.42
N ASN A 179 16.05 -1.15 -17.94
CA ASN A 179 17.19 -0.42 -18.49
C ASN A 179 18.52 -1.11 -18.13
N ILE A 180 18.75 -1.52 -16.88
CA ILE A 180 20.01 -2.17 -16.48
C ILE A 180 20.25 -3.48 -17.26
N PHE A 181 19.22 -4.32 -17.39
CA PHE A 181 19.37 -5.62 -18.05
C PHE A 181 19.49 -5.51 -19.57
N SER A 182 18.84 -4.52 -20.21
CA SER A 182 18.81 -4.40 -21.67
C SER A 182 19.71 -3.29 -22.26
N ALA A 183 20.27 -2.37 -21.46
CA ALA A 183 21.05 -1.22 -21.96
C ALA A 183 22.29 -1.58 -22.79
N GLU A 184 22.95 -2.70 -22.50
CA GLU A 184 24.17 -3.12 -23.22
C GLU A 184 23.89 -3.71 -24.58
N LYS A 185 22.65 -4.16 -24.79
CA LYS A 185 22.16 -4.71 -26.05
C LYS A 185 21.77 -3.59 -27.01
N ASN A 186 21.19 -2.51 -26.48
CA ASN A 186 20.86 -1.31 -27.24
C ASN A 186 22.09 -0.48 -27.66
N LYS A 187 23.18 -0.48 -26.87
CA LYS A 187 24.38 0.33 -27.14
C LYS A 187 25.46 -0.40 -27.96
N GLU A 188 25.16 -1.57 -28.53
CA GLU A 188 26.09 -2.47 -29.26
C GLU A 188 27.38 -2.88 -28.51
N THR A 189 27.54 -2.44 -27.25
CA THR A 189 28.63 -2.80 -26.33
C THR A 189 28.68 -4.28 -25.97
N LYS A 190 27.67 -5.06 -26.36
CA LYS A 190 27.60 -6.52 -26.24
C LYS A 190 28.84 -7.21 -26.84
N VAL A 191 29.39 -6.68 -27.94
CA VAL A 191 30.61 -7.22 -28.56
C VAL A 191 31.82 -7.07 -27.64
N PHE A 192 31.97 -5.89 -27.04
CA PHE A 192 33.07 -5.61 -26.11
C PHE A 192 32.99 -6.45 -24.82
N LEU A 193 31.77 -6.65 -24.29
CA LEU A 193 31.56 -7.48 -23.10
C LEU A 193 31.84 -8.95 -23.38
N ASN A 194 31.48 -9.45 -24.56
CA ASN A 194 31.79 -10.83 -24.98
C ASN A 194 33.29 -11.06 -25.19
N MET A 195 34.10 -10.01 -25.39
CA MET A 195 35.57 -10.10 -25.49
C MET A 195 36.26 -10.14 -24.12
N THR A 196 35.54 -9.87 -23.03
CA THR A 196 36.13 -9.94 -21.69
C THR A 196 36.27 -11.39 -21.22
N PRO A 197 37.31 -11.73 -20.45
CA PRO A 197 37.54 -13.09 -19.96
C PRO A 197 36.62 -13.49 -18.80
N LEU A 198 35.56 -12.73 -18.54
CA LEU A 198 34.66 -12.94 -17.40
C LEU A 198 33.50 -13.88 -17.78
N PRO A 199 33.10 -14.80 -16.88
CA PRO A 199 31.96 -15.67 -17.15
C PRO A 199 30.65 -14.86 -17.13
N HIS A 200 29.72 -15.22 -18.01
CA HIS A 200 28.43 -14.51 -18.20
C HIS A 200 27.58 -14.41 -16.91
N ARG A 201 27.78 -15.35 -15.98
CA ARG A 201 27.12 -15.33 -14.65
C ARG A 201 27.58 -14.18 -13.77
N VAL A 202 28.83 -13.72 -13.91
CA VAL A 202 29.35 -12.56 -13.16
C VAL A 202 28.69 -11.28 -13.63
N PHE A 203 28.46 -11.12 -14.94
CA PHE A 203 27.67 -10.01 -15.47
C PHE A 203 26.25 -10.01 -14.93
N ALA A 204 25.53 -11.14 -15.08
CA ALA A 204 24.15 -11.26 -14.63
C ALA A 204 23.99 -10.98 -13.12
N SER A 205 24.85 -11.57 -12.29
CA SER A 205 24.81 -11.36 -10.83
C SER A 205 25.16 -9.92 -10.43
N SER A 206 26.16 -9.29 -11.06
CA SER A 206 26.48 -7.89 -10.76
C SER A 206 25.34 -6.94 -11.13
N LYS A 207 24.69 -7.16 -12.28
CA LYS A 207 23.51 -6.39 -12.69
C LYS A 207 22.33 -6.58 -11.74
N MET A 208 22.11 -7.81 -11.28
CA MET A 208 21.07 -8.12 -10.30
C MET A 208 21.30 -7.38 -8.98
N ILE A 209 22.53 -7.43 -8.45
CA ILE A 209 22.89 -6.73 -7.20
C ILE A 209 22.69 -5.22 -7.38
N VAL A 210 23.10 -4.69 -8.52
CA VAL A 210 23.00 -3.26 -8.80
C VAL A 210 21.56 -2.82 -9.06
N SER A 211 20.73 -3.62 -9.75
CA SER A 211 19.32 -3.29 -10.00
C SER A 211 18.49 -3.32 -8.74
N VAL A 212 18.64 -4.37 -7.94
CA VAL A 212 17.96 -4.51 -6.65
C VAL A 212 18.46 -3.43 -5.69
N GLY A 213 19.78 -3.30 -5.53
CA GLY A 213 20.38 -2.32 -4.62
C GLY A 213 20.01 -0.88 -4.96
N TYR A 214 20.05 -0.50 -6.23
CA TYR A 214 19.66 0.84 -6.65
C TYR A 214 18.17 1.10 -6.46
N SER A 215 17.31 0.15 -6.81
CA SER A 215 15.85 0.27 -6.60
C SER A 215 15.51 0.47 -5.12
N ILE A 216 16.15 -0.31 -4.24
CA ILE A 216 16.00 -0.17 -2.78
C ILE A 216 16.46 1.22 -2.32
N ILE A 217 17.65 1.67 -2.73
CA ILE A 217 18.17 2.99 -2.35
C ILE A 217 17.21 4.11 -2.77
N VAL A 218 16.66 4.05 -3.99
CA VAL A 218 15.70 5.05 -4.49
C VAL A 218 14.46 5.14 -3.59
N PHE A 219 13.89 4.00 -3.19
CA PHE A 219 12.73 3.98 -2.29
C PHE A 219 13.06 4.49 -0.90
N PHE A 220 14.14 4.02 -0.29
CA PHE A 220 14.52 4.45 1.06
C PHE A 220 14.87 5.94 1.11
N VAL A 221 15.55 6.46 0.08
CA VAL A 221 15.85 7.89 -0.01
C VAL A 221 14.56 8.71 -0.13
N ALA A 222 13.62 8.29 -0.98
CA ALA A 222 12.32 8.96 -1.09
C ALA A 222 11.53 8.92 0.22
N MET A 223 11.47 7.77 0.89
CA MET A 223 10.84 7.63 2.19
C MET A 223 11.49 8.51 3.25
N ILE A 224 12.82 8.55 3.33
CA ILE A 224 13.55 9.38 4.31
C ILE A 224 13.28 10.86 4.06
N ILE A 225 13.34 11.32 2.81
CA ILE A 225 13.10 12.73 2.47
C ILE A 225 11.66 13.13 2.84
N SER A 226 10.68 12.30 2.48
CA SER A 226 9.28 12.56 2.81
C SER A 226 9.00 12.47 4.31
N PHE A 227 9.64 11.54 5.02
CA PHE A 227 9.55 11.44 6.47
C PHE A 227 10.09 12.70 7.14
N ILE A 228 11.27 13.19 6.71
CA ILE A 228 11.86 14.43 7.23
C ILE A 228 10.93 15.61 6.93
N ALA A 229 10.41 15.72 5.71
CA ALA A 229 9.51 16.81 5.32
C ALA A 229 8.23 16.84 6.18
N ALA A 230 7.56 15.70 6.34
CA ALA A 230 6.38 15.57 7.17
C ALA A 230 6.70 15.79 8.67
N THR A 231 7.85 15.32 9.15
CA THR A 231 8.29 15.52 10.54
C THR A 231 8.55 16.99 10.87
N VAL A 232 9.20 17.72 9.96
CA VAL A 232 9.47 19.15 10.14
C VAL A 232 8.17 19.97 10.15
N LYS A 233 7.17 19.55 9.38
CA LYS A 233 5.89 20.25 9.26
C LYS A 233 4.92 19.94 10.42
N ASN A 234 4.74 18.66 10.75
CA ASN A 234 3.65 18.16 11.59
C ASN A 234 4.13 17.36 12.82
N GLY A 235 5.45 17.24 13.02
CA GLY A 235 6.03 16.41 14.06
C GLY A 235 6.25 14.95 13.64
N PRO A 236 6.98 14.17 14.47
CA PRO A 236 7.49 12.85 14.08
C PRO A 236 6.40 11.78 13.92
N GLY A 237 5.26 11.93 14.57
CA GLY A 237 4.18 10.94 14.59
C GLY A 237 4.41 9.81 15.60
N MET A 238 3.56 8.79 15.52
CA MET A 238 3.43 7.73 16.50
C MET A 238 3.64 6.36 15.87
N TRP A 239 4.64 5.63 16.35
CA TRP A 239 4.99 4.29 15.85
C TRP A 239 3.98 3.20 16.26
N ASN A 240 3.29 3.41 17.38
CA ASN A 240 2.26 2.53 17.93
C ASN A 240 0.84 2.88 17.44
N TYR A 241 0.70 3.79 16.48
CA TYR A 241 -0.61 4.16 15.97
C TYR A 241 -1.30 2.95 15.31
N PRO A 242 -2.60 2.71 15.60
CA PRO A 242 -3.32 1.53 15.17
C PRO A 242 -3.53 1.51 13.65
N ILE A 243 -3.46 0.32 13.08
CA ILE A 243 -3.90 0.03 11.72
C ILE A 243 -4.79 -1.22 11.82
N PRO A 244 -6.11 -1.07 11.68
CA PRO A 244 -7.03 -2.18 11.81
C PRO A 244 -6.95 -3.11 10.59
N ARG A 245 -6.99 -4.42 10.83
CA ARG A 245 -6.99 -5.47 9.79
C ARG A 245 -8.01 -6.54 10.15
N SER A 246 -8.55 -7.22 9.15
CA SER A 246 -9.53 -8.29 9.39
C SER A 246 -9.26 -9.48 8.48
N GLU A 247 -8.56 -10.49 9.00
CA GLU A 247 -8.13 -11.65 8.22
C GLU A 247 -9.28 -12.52 7.72
N ASP A 248 -10.27 -12.76 8.58
CA ASP A 248 -11.41 -13.62 8.27
C ASP A 248 -12.66 -12.87 7.76
N GLY A 249 -12.60 -11.54 7.79
CA GLY A 249 -13.74 -10.68 7.48
C GLY A 249 -14.80 -10.72 8.58
N ILE A 250 -14.44 -11.07 9.81
CA ILE A 250 -15.35 -11.14 10.95
C ILE A 250 -14.69 -10.50 12.17
N HIS A 251 -13.48 -10.95 12.52
CA HIS A 251 -12.69 -10.46 13.63
C HIS A 251 -11.70 -9.38 13.16
N VAL A 252 -11.62 -8.30 13.93
CA VAL A 252 -10.68 -7.21 13.68
C VAL A 252 -9.52 -7.31 14.66
N ASP A 253 -8.33 -7.35 14.09
CA ASP A 253 -7.06 -7.24 14.81
C ASP A 253 -6.45 -5.86 14.54
N ILE A 254 -5.64 -5.38 15.48
CA ILE A 254 -4.88 -4.14 15.32
C ILE A 254 -3.40 -4.48 15.20
N ILE A 255 -2.75 -3.93 14.18
CA ILE A 255 -1.29 -3.91 14.08
C ILE A 255 -0.80 -2.48 14.25
N THR A 256 0.41 -2.33 14.78
CA THR A 256 1.01 -1.00 14.92
C THR A 256 1.57 -0.50 13.59
N THR A 257 1.70 0.81 13.46
CA THR A 257 2.34 1.44 12.31
C THR A 257 3.77 0.93 12.10
N PHE A 258 4.53 0.69 13.17
CA PHE A 258 5.85 0.05 13.08
C PHE A 258 5.79 -1.33 12.43
N GLU A 259 4.90 -2.21 12.91
CA GLU A 259 4.75 -3.56 12.38
C GLU A 259 4.34 -3.54 10.90
N PHE A 260 3.40 -2.66 10.55
CA PHE A 260 2.96 -2.47 9.17
C PHE A 260 4.12 -2.06 8.25
N LEU A 261 4.90 -1.04 8.62
CA LEU A 261 6.02 -0.54 7.80
C LEU A 261 7.13 -1.59 7.64
N VAL A 262 7.39 -2.42 8.66
CA VAL A 262 8.32 -3.54 8.56
C VAL A 262 7.82 -4.57 7.54
N LYS A 263 6.54 -4.97 7.61
CA LYS A 263 5.93 -5.91 6.65
C LYS A 263 5.92 -5.36 5.23
N VAL A 264 5.59 -4.08 5.05
CA VAL A 264 5.68 -3.37 3.76
C VAL A 264 7.10 -3.44 3.20
N SER A 265 8.10 -3.12 4.02
CA SER A 265 9.51 -3.11 3.61
C SER A 265 9.98 -4.49 3.14
N ILE A 266 9.58 -5.55 3.86
CA ILE A 266 9.91 -6.93 3.50
C ILE A 266 9.26 -7.33 2.17
N LEU A 267 7.96 -7.10 2.01
CA LEU A 267 7.24 -7.44 0.78
C LEU A 267 7.76 -6.65 -0.42
N LEU A 268 8.00 -5.34 -0.26
CA LEU A 268 8.54 -4.47 -1.31
C LEU A 268 9.92 -4.97 -1.77
N LEU A 269 10.80 -5.34 -0.83
CA LEU A 269 12.11 -5.91 -1.16
C LEU A 269 11.96 -7.20 -1.99
N LEU A 270 11.09 -8.11 -1.57
CA LEU A 270 10.86 -9.38 -2.28
C LEU A 270 10.25 -9.15 -3.67
N ILE A 271 9.34 -8.18 -3.83
CA ILE A 271 8.78 -7.79 -5.12
C ILE A 271 9.86 -7.23 -6.04
N ILE A 272 10.75 -6.36 -5.55
CA ILE A 272 11.87 -5.80 -6.33
C ILE A 272 12.81 -6.92 -6.80
N VAL A 273 13.11 -7.88 -5.93
CA VAL A 273 13.92 -9.06 -6.28
C VAL A 273 13.22 -9.89 -7.35
N PHE A 274 11.94 -10.16 -7.20
CA PHE A 274 11.14 -10.91 -8.17
C PHE A 274 11.08 -10.20 -9.54
N ILE A 275 10.79 -8.90 -9.57
CA ILE A 275 10.79 -8.07 -10.79
C ILE A 275 12.18 -8.08 -11.45
N SER A 276 13.26 -8.02 -10.66
CA SER A 276 14.62 -8.07 -11.20
C SER A 276 14.91 -9.41 -11.89
N PHE A 277 14.47 -10.53 -11.31
CA PHE A 277 14.62 -11.85 -11.95
C PHE A 277 13.77 -12.00 -13.21
N LEU A 278 12.55 -11.48 -13.18
CA LEU A 278 11.66 -11.46 -14.33
C LEU A 278 12.25 -10.61 -15.47
N SER A 279 12.77 -9.42 -15.17
CA SER A 279 13.44 -8.55 -16.14
C SER A 279 14.68 -9.22 -16.74
N LEU A 280 15.49 -9.88 -15.89
CA LEU A 280 16.63 -10.68 -16.35
C LEU A 280 16.17 -11.76 -17.33
N LEU A 281 15.12 -12.53 -17.00
CA LEU A 281 14.57 -13.58 -17.84
C LEU A 281 14.09 -13.03 -19.19
N VAL A 282 13.26 -11.98 -19.19
CA VAL A 282 12.73 -11.36 -20.42
C VAL A 282 13.87 -10.83 -21.29
N SER A 283 14.86 -10.16 -20.70
CA SER A 283 16.04 -9.66 -21.41
C SER A 283 16.85 -10.74 -22.13
N ARG A 284 16.71 -12.03 -21.78
CA ARG A 284 17.36 -13.14 -22.50
C ARG A 284 16.66 -13.57 -23.77
N PHE A 285 15.38 -13.25 -23.90
CA PHE A 285 14.59 -13.51 -25.10
C PHE A 285 14.50 -12.27 -25.99
N THR A 286 14.65 -11.07 -25.41
CA THR A 286 14.51 -9.80 -26.13
C THR A 286 15.80 -9.00 -26.08
N ASP A 287 16.27 -8.49 -27.21
CA ASP A 287 17.43 -7.60 -27.26
C ASP A 287 17.05 -6.10 -27.14
N ASN A 288 15.79 -5.79 -26.84
CA ASN A 288 15.25 -4.43 -26.82
C ASN A 288 14.74 -4.03 -25.41
N VAL A 289 15.23 -2.90 -24.89
CA VAL A 289 14.80 -2.31 -23.61
C VAL A 289 13.29 -2.07 -23.56
N PHE A 290 12.68 -1.57 -24.65
CA PHE A 290 11.26 -1.25 -24.69
C PHE A 290 10.37 -2.49 -24.62
N ILE A 291 10.79 -3.61 -25.22
CA ILE A 291 10.04 -4.87 -25.12
C ILE A 291 10.12 -5.39 -23.69
N ASN A 292 11.30 -5.35 -23.05
CA ASN A 292 11.45 -5.74 -21.65
C ASN A 292 10.55 -4.90 -20.74
N LEU A 293 10.62 -3.57 -20.90
CA LEU A 293 9.77 -2.63 -20.18
C LEU A 293 8.28 -2.96 -20.36
N PHE A 294 7.83 -3.09 -21.61
CA PHE A 294 6.42 -3.31 -21.92
C PHE A 294 5.88 -4.63 -21.33
N VAL A 295 6.67 -5.71 -21.43
CA VAL A 295 6.30 -7.01 -20.84
C VAL A 295 6.18 -6.90 -19.31
N LEU A 296 7.12 -6.24 -18.64
CA LEU A 296 7.05 -6.04 -17.19
C LEU A 296 5.89 -5.14 -16.77
N LEU A 297 5.60 -4.09 -17.55
CA LEU A 297 4.45 -3.21 -17.30
C LEU A 297 3.14 -3.98 -17.38
N ILE A 298 2.96 -4.83 -18.39
CA ILE A 298 1.79 -5.72 -18.47
C ILE A 298 1.71 -6.58 -17.21
N ILE A 299 2.84 -7.17 -16.79
CA ILE A 299 2.86 -8.09 -15.65
C ILE A 299 2.48 -7.40 -14.34
N ILE A 300 2.92 -6.16 -14.08
CA ILE A 300 2.50 -5.42 -12.88
C ILE A 300 1.04 -4.94 -12.94
N ILE A 301 0.44 -4.82 -14.13
CA ILE A 301 -0.97 -4.42 -14.32
C ILE A 301 -1.93 -5.59 -14.10
N ILE A 302 -1.55 -6.80 -14.52
CA ILE A 302 -2.40 -8.01 -14.44
C ILE A 302 -3.14 -8.18 -13.09
N PRO A 303 -2.52 -8.01 -11.91
CA PRO A 303 -3.21 -8.12 -10.61
C PRO A 303 -4.40 -7.18 -10.44
N SER A 304 -4.39 -6.03 -11.11
CA SER A 304 -5.48 -5.05 -11.04
C SER A 304 -6.69 -5.42 -11.91
N THR A 305 -6.60 -6.51 -12.68
CA THR A 305 -7.69 -6.96 -13.55
C THR A 305 -8.69 -7.87 -12.82
N PRO A 306 -9.95 -7.96 -13.30
CA PRO A 306 -10.96 -8.86 -12.73
C PRO A 306 -10.59 -10.35 -12.76
N VAL A 307 -9.52 -10.74 -13.46
CA VAL A 307 -9.01 -12.13 -13.47
C VAL A 307 -8.55 -12.59 -12.08
N PHE A 308 -8.16 -11.63 -11.22
CA PHE A 308 -7.79 -11.86 -9.83
C PHE A 308 -8.93 -11.48 -8.86
N SER A 309 -10.15 -11.31 -9.36
CA SER A 309 -11.31 -11.03 -8.49
C SER A 309 -11.65 -12.24 -7.61
N PRO A 310 -12.30 -12.01 -6.45
CA PRO A 310 -12.72 -13.08 -5.55
C PRO A 310 -13.64 -14.13 -6.21
N ASP A 311 -14.43 -13.71 -7.20
CA ASP A 311 -15.39 -14.56 -7.92
C ASP A 311 -14.74 -15.34 -9.08
N SER A 312 -13.44 -15.14 -9.33
CA SER A 312 -12.73 -15.79 -10.42
C SER A 312 -12.38 -17.24 -10.08
N ALA A 313 -12.29 -18.09 -11.11
CA ALA A 313 -11.79 -19.46 -10.95
C ALA A 313 -10.34 -19.55 -10.43
N LEU A 314 -9.59 -18.44 -10.52
CA LEU A 314 -8.21 -18.33 -10.04
C LEU A 314 -8.12 -17.95 -8.56
N ALA A 315 -9.21 -17.51 -7.93
CA ALA A 315 -9.23 -17.07 -6.54
C ALA A 315 -8.66 -18.13 -5.58
N SER A 316 -9.03 -19.41 -5.77
CA SER A 316 -8.55 -20.56 -4.98
C SER A 316 -7.05 -20.85 -5.11
N PHE A 317 -6.40 -20.34 -6.16
CA PHE A 317 -4.97 -20.49 -6.40
C PHE A 317 -4.20 -19.18 -6.26
N GLY A 318 -4.90 -18.08 -5.96
CA GLY A 318 -4.35 -16.73 -5.92
C GLY A 318 -3.15 -16.60 -4.97
N HIS A 319 -3.15 -17.31 -3.86
CA HIS A 319 -2.06 -17.29 -2.88
C HIS A 319 -0.76 -17.94 -3.37
N TYR A 320 -0.82 -18.82 -4.36
CA TYR A 320 0.40 -19.36 -4.98
C TYR A 320 1.00 -18.40 -6.02
N ILE A 321 0.21 -17.47 -6.55
CA ILE A 321 0.64 -16.58 -7.63
C ILE A 321 1.37 -15.36 -7.03
N PRO A 322 2.65 -15.11 -7.36
CA PRO A 322 3.43 -14.02 -6.78
C PRO A 322 2.85 -12.63 -7.10
N LEU A 323 2.15 -12.52 -8.22
CA LEU A 323 1.54 -11.28 -8.71
C LEU A 323 0.41 -10.77 -7.80
N THR A 324 -0.28 -11.67 -7.09
CA THR A 324 -1.35 -11.32 -6.14
C THR A 324 -0.83 -10.44 -5.00
N TYR A 325 0.48 -10.51 -4.70
CA TYR A 325 1.10 -9.78 -3.60
C TYR A 325 1.63 -8.39 -3.99
N PHE A 326 1.40 -7.94 -5.23
CA PHE A 326 1.87 -6.63 -5.68
C PHE A 326 1.07 -5.47 -5.07
N ASP A 327 -0.15 -5.75 -4.59
CA ASP A 327 -0.97 -4.81 -3.82
C ASP A 327 -0.73 -5.02 -2.31
N ILE A 328 0.37 -4.45 -1.80
CA ILE A 328 0.82 -4.71 -0.42
C ILE A 328 -0.21 -4.24 0.61
N SER A 329 -0.90 -3.11 0.38
CA SER A 329 -1.95 -2.64 1.31
C SER A 329 -2.99 -3.73 1.52
N LYS A 330 -3.58 -4.21 0.43
CA LYS A 330 -4.63 -5.24 0.51
C LYS A 330 -4.16 -6.54 1.15
N VAL A 331 -2.90 -6.92 0.97
CA VAL A 331 -2.31 -8.11 1.60
C VAL A 331 -2.19 -7.95 3.12
N LEU A 332 -1.95 -6.73 3.62
CA LEU A 332 -1.71 -6.46 5.04
C LEU A 332 -2.99 -6.06 5.80
N THR A 333 -3.91 -5.34 5.15
CA THR A 333 -5.18 -4.87 5.74
C THR A 333 -6.37 -5.78 5.41
N TYR A 334 -6.16 -6.77 4.53
CA TYR A 334 -7.16 -7.74 4.06
C TYR A 334 -8.35 -7.13 3.30
N GLY A 335 -8.09 -6.02 2.58
CA GLY A 335 -9.07 -5.33 1.74
C GLY A 335 -9.30 -3.88 2.16
N ASN A 336 -10.33 -3.28 1.59
CA ASN A 336 -10.76 -1.90 1.86
C ASN A 336 -12.29 -1.78 1.80
N GLU A 337 -12.80 -0.58 2.12
CA GLU A 337 -14.23 -0.20 2.13
C GLU A 337 -15.07 -0.70 0.95
N TYR A 338 -14.49 -0.81 -0.24
CA TYR A 338 -15.21 -1.16 -1.47
C TYR A 338 -14.99 -2.61 -1.93
N MET A 339 -13.96 -3.29 -1.42
CA MET A 339 -13.65 -4.69 -1.70
C MET A 339 -13.17 -5.40 -0.42
N PRO A 340 -14.07 -5.59 0.55
CA PRO A 340 -13.78 -6.44 1.71
C PRO A 340 -13.75 -7.91 1.26
N ARG A 341 -12.75 -8.64 1.76
CA ARG A 341 -12.33 -10.03 1.42
C ARG A 341 -11.47 -10.21 0.16
N LEU A 342 -10.18 -10.35 0.45
CA LEU A 342 -9.24 -11.23 -0.24
C LEU A 342 -9.42 -12.68 0.28
N ASN A 343 -9.06 -13.67 -0.55
CA ASN A 343 -8.82 -15.05 -0.10
C ASN A 343 -7.94 -14.99 1.16
N GLN A 344 -8.39 -15.55 2.29
CA GLN A 344 -7.68 -15.51 3.59
C GLN A 344 -6.25 -16.06 3.50
N GLN A 345 -5.97 -16.88 2.49
CA GLN A 345 -4.64 -17.43 2.21
C GLN A 345 -3.71 -16.42 1.54
N VAL A 346 -4.20 -15.30 1.01
CA VAL A 346 -3.38 -14.19 0.51
C VAL A 346 -3.02 -13.30 1.69
N ASN A 347 -1.99 -13.71 2.42
CA ASN A 347 -1.50 -13.02 3.61
C ASN A 347 0.01 -12.76 3.51
N PHE A 348 0.54 -12.02 4.48
CA PHE A 348 1.96 -11.67 4.53
C PHE A 348 2.89 -12.89 4.42
N MET A 349 2.62 -13.97 5.16
CA MET A 349 3.49 -15.15 5.19
C MET A 349 3.51 -15.86 3.84
N ASN A 350 2.34 -16.09 3.23
CA ASN A 350 2.24 -16.72 1.93
C ASN A 350 2.83 -15.83 0.83
N GLY A 351 2.76 -14.50 0.97
CA GLY A 351 3.47 -13.55 0.10
C GLY A 351 4.98 -13.71 0.16
N VAL A 352 5.54 -13.78 1.37
CA VAL A 352 6.98 -14.03 1.57
C VAL A 352 7.39 -15.35 0.92
N ILE A 353 6.63 -16.42 1.15
CA ILE A 353 6.91 -17.75 0.60
C ILE A 353 6.81 -17.75 -0.93
N SER A 354 5.70 -17.26 -1.50
CA SER A 354 5.46 -17.27 -2.94
C SER A 354 6.50 -16.44 -3.69
N LEU A 355 6.74 -15.18 -3.27
CA LEU A 355 7.73 -14.31 -3.91
C LEU A 355 9.15 -14.89 -3.83
N SER A 356 9.49 -15.51 -2.70
CA SER A 356 10.80 -16.16 -2.52
C SER A 356 10.97 -17.37 -3.44
N ILE A 357 9.99 -18.28 -3.46
CA ILE A 357 10.02 -19.49 -4.30
C ILE A 357 10.12 -19.10 -5.78
N PHE A 358 9.28 -18.18 -6.25
CA PHE A 358 9.28 -17.76 -7.64
C PHE A 358 10.54 -16.98 -8.03
N SER A 359 11.13 -16.21 -7.10
CA SER A 359 12.43 -15.59 -7.31
C SER A 359 13.54 -16.63 -7.48
N VAL A 360 13.55 -17.69 -6.65
CA VAL A 360 14.51 -18.80 -6.76
C VAL A 360 14.31 -19.55 -8.08
N ILE A 361 13.07 -19.84 -8.47
CA ILE A 361 12.77 -20.46 -9.77
C ILE A 361 13.28 -19.59 -10.92
N GLY A 362 13.01 -18.28 -10.88
CA GLY A 362 13.51 -17.31 -11.86
C GLY A 362 15.03 -17.28 -11.94
N ALA A 363 15.71 -17.38 -10.79
CA ALA A 363 17.18 -17.47 -10.71
C ALA A 363 17.71 -18.75 -11.36
N ILE A 364 17.11 -19.90 -11.07
CA ILE A 364 17.50 -21.21 -11.62
C ILE A 364 17.31 -21.22 -13.14
N ILE A 365 16.13 -20.83 -13.62
CA ILE A 365 15.82 -20.78 -15.06
C ILE A 365 16.79 -19.84 -15.77
N SER A 366 17.01 -18.63 -15.24
CA SER A 366 17.98 -17.68 -15.80
C SER A 366 19.40 -18.26 -15.83
N GLY A 367 19.80 -18.96 -14.75
CA GLY A 367 21.10 -19.62 -14.66
C GLY A 367 21.28 -20.73 -15.69
N ILE A 368 20.25 -21.56 -15.92
CA ILE A 368 20.25 -22.61 -16.96
C ILE A 368 20.37 -21.97 -18.34
N ILE A 369 19.57 -20.95 -18.64
CA ILE A 369 19.59 -20.25 -19.93
C ILE A 369 20.98 -19.65 -20.19
N ILE A 370 21.62 -19.05 -19.18
CA ILE A 370 22.99 -18.49 -19.30
C ILE A 370 24.03 -19.60 -19.60
N LYS A 371 23.84 -20.83 -19.10
CA LYS A 371 24.73 -21.95 -19.44
C LYS A 371 24.53 -22.42 -20.88
N VAL A 372 23.29 -22.49 -21.34
CA VAL A 372 22.92 -23.03 -22.66
C VAL A 372 23.21 -22.02 -23.77
N LYS A 373 22.78 -20.77 -23.62
CA LYS A 373 23.08 -19.67 -24.54
C LYS A 373 24.37 -18.99 -24.10
N LYS A 374 25.51 -19.37 -24.69
CA LYS A 374 26.84 -18.72 -24.49
C LYS A 374 26.93 -17.29 -25.07
N ARG A 375 25.83 -16.54 -25.15
CA ARG A 375 25.78 -15.15 -25.66
C ARG A 375 24.97 -14.29 -24.70
N LEU A 376 25.51 -13.11 -24.37
CA LEU A 376 24.86 -12.09 -23.54
C LEU A 376 23.53 -11.59 -24.13
#